data_AF-A0A972V4G7-F1
#
_entry.id   AF-A0A972V4G7-F1
#
_cell.length_a   1.000
_cell.length_b   1.000
_cell.length_c   1.000
_cell.angle_alpha   90.00
_cell.angle_beta   90.00
_cell.angle_gamma   90.00
#
_symmetry.space_group_name_H-M   'P 1'
#
loop_
_entity.id
_entity.type
_entity.pdbx_description
1 polymer ?
#
loop_
_entity_poly.entity_id
_entity_poly.type
_entity_poly.pdbx_seq_one_letter_code
_entity_poly.pdbx_strand_id
1 'polypeptide(L)' 'MTVTMTVKNQITIPKKITDVLKLRKGAMFEVEVTDDKIELIPLEVRRAEFSDDVYEKLDALSKKEKGKEKRVTKK' A
#
# COMPACT_ATOMS: atom_id res chain seq x y z
N MET A 1 8.19 -11.27 -12.00
CA MET A 1 9.42 -10.51 -12.31
C MET A 1 10.52 -11.09 -11.45
N THR A 2 11.63 -11.52 -12.05
CA THR A 2 12.74 -12.16 -11.32
C THR A 2 13.87 -11.14 -11.18
N VAL A 3 14.42 -10.99 -9.97
CA VAL A 3 15.54 -10.08 -9.69
C VAL A 3 16.74 -10.92 -9.28
N THR A 4 17.87 -10.73 -9.96
CA THR A 4 19.12 -11.41 -9.62
C THR A 4 19.86 -10.61 -8.55
N MET A 5 20.50 -11.30 -7.61
CA MET A 5 21.40 -10.66 -6.65
C MET A 5 22.60 -10.03 -7.36
N THR A 6 23.03 -8.88 -6.86
CA THR A 6 24.28 -8.24 -7.31
C THR A 6 25.50 -8.97 -6.73
N VAL A 7 26.69 -8.65 -7.25
CA VAL A 7 27.98 -9.17 -6.75
C VAL A 7 28.21 -8.89 -5.26
N LYS A 8 27.55 -7.85 -4.72
CA LYS A 8 27.60 -7.48 -3.29
C LYS A 8 26.48 -8.11 -2.45
N ASN A 9 25.81 -9.13 -2.97
CA ASN A 9 24.66 -9.79 -2.33
C ASN A 9 23.48 -8.86 -2.04
N GLN A 10 23.34 -7.78 -2.82
CA GLN A 10 22.20 -6.85 -2.68
C GLN A 10 21.10 -7.23 -3.66
N ILE A 11 19.84 -7.13 -3.21
CA ILE A 11 18.64 -7.26 -4.03
C ILE A 11 18.07 -5.86 -4.28
N THR A 12 17.76 -5.55 -5.54
CA THR A 12 17.08 -4.29 -5.89
C THR A 12 15.57 -4.48 -5.83
N ILE A 13 14.90 -3.70 -4.99
CA ILE A 13 13.43 -3.68 -4.95
C ILE A 13 12.92 -2.97 -6.22
N PRO A 14 12.08 -3.62 -7.05
CA PRO A 14 11.54 -3.00 -8.25
C PRO A 14 10.74 -1.73 -7.96
N LYS A 15 10.84 -0.75 -8.87
CA LYS A 15 10.20 0.57 -8.72
C LYS A 15 8.69 0.50 -8.44
N LYS A 16 7.98 -0.44 -9.07
CA LYS A 16 6.54 -0.64 -8.82
C LYS A 16 6.24 -0.93 -7.35
N ILE A 17 7.09 -1.71 -6.68
CA ILE A 17 6.91 -2.07 -5.26
C ILE A 17 7.26 -0.86 -4.38
N THR A 18 8.36 -0.14 -4.69
CA THR A 18 8.74 1.06 -3.93
C THR A 18 7.67 2.14 -4.00
N ASP A 19 7.04 2.33 -5.16
CA ASP A 19 6.00 3.34 -5.36
C ASP A 19 4.71 2.99 -4.60
N VAL A 20 4.28 1.72 -4.65
CA VAL A 20 3.09 1.23 -3.92
C VAL A 20 3.28 1.35 -2.41
N LEU A 21 4.45 0.96 -1.91
CA LEU A 21 4.78 1.03 -0.48
C LEU A 21 5.30 2.41 -0.05
N LYS A 22 5.37 3.39 -0.95
CA LYS A 22 5.91 4.75 -0.74
C LYS A 22 7.27 4.77 -0.03
N LEU A 23 8.13 3.80 -0.36
CA LEU A 23 9.44 3.64 0.26
C LEU A 23 10.36 4.81 -0.12
N ARG A 24 11.08 5.34 0.88
CA ARG A 24 12.08 6.40 0.69
C ARG A 24 13.49 5.85 0.90
N LYS A 25 14.49 6.57 0.40
CA LYS A 25 15.89 6.26 0.67
C LYS A 25 16.13 6.32 2.18
N GLY A 26 16.66 5.24 2.76
CA GLY A 26 16.88 5.12 4.20
C GLY A 26 15.70 4.53 4.97
N ALA A 27 14.63 4.08 4.30
CA ALA A 27 13.54 3.36 4.96
C ALA A 27 14.05 2.11 5.66
N MET A 28 13.60 1.90 6.89
CA MET A 28 13.96 0.75 7.72
C MET A 28 12.96 -0.39 7.52
N PHE A 29 13.47 -1.62 7.59
CA PHE A 29 12.69 -2.84 7.47
C PHE A 29 12.99 -3.73 8.65
N GLU A 30 11.94 -4.36 9.18
CA GLU A 30 12.08 -5.61 9.90
C GLU A 30 12.34 -6.73 8.88
N VAL A 31 13.27 -7.61 9.24
CA VAL A 31 13.73 -8.69 8.36
C VAL A 31 13.50 -10.00 9.08
N GLU A 32 12.64 -10.83 8.50
CA GLU A 32 12.37 -12.18 9.00
C GLU A 32 12.81 -13.20 7.95
N VAL A 33 13.30 -14.35 8.43
CA VAL A 33 13.65 -15.49 7.60
C VAL A 33 12.71 -16.62 7.98
N THR A 34 11.88 -17.03 7.04
CA THR A 34 10.92 -18.12 7.24
C THR A 34 11.10 -19.12 6.11
N ASP A 35 11.44 -20.37 6.45
CA ASP A 35 11.66 -21.45 5.50
C ASP A 35 12.65 -21.08 4.38
N ASP A 36 12.14 -20.87 3.16
CA ASP A 36 12.86 -20.57 1.93
C ASP A 36 12.69 -19.11 1.46
N LYS A 37 12.14 -18.22 2.32
CA LYS A 37 11.88 -16.82 2.00
C LYS A 37 12.46 -15.84 3.03
N ILE A 38 12.77 -14.65 2.54
CA ILE A 38 13.11 -13.47 3.34
C ILE A 38 11.92 -12.52 3.25
N GLU A 39 11.35 -12.17 4.38
CA GLU A 39 10.27 -11.19 4.47
C GLU A 39 10.84 -9.83 4.90
N LEU A 40 10.54 -8.81 4.10
CA LEU A 40 10.94 -7.43 4.36
C LEU A 40 9.69 -6.63 4.71
N ILE A 41 9.54 -6.28 5.99
CA ILE A 41 8.38 -5.56 6.50
C ILE A 41 8.81 -4.12 6.80
N PRO A 42 8.37 -3.11 6.02
CA PRO A 42 8.79 -1.74 6.27
C PRO A 42 8.23 -1.25 7.62
N LEU A 43 9.09 -0.65 8.45
CA LEU A 43 8.71 -0.13 9.77
C LEU A 43 7.94 1.20 9.67
N GLU A 44 8.19 1.97 8.60
CA GLU A 44 7.62 3.30 8.39
C GLU A 44 6.36 3.31 7.52
N VAL A 45 5.63 2.19 7.43
CA VAL A 45 4.32 2.21 6.77
C VAL A 45 3.33 2.85 7.74
N ARG A 46 3.33 4.19 7.80
CA ARG A 46 2.12 4.90 8.19
C ARG A 46 1.04 4.37 7.28
N ARG A 47 0.03 3.69 7.86
CA ARG A 47 -1.25 3.50 7.17
C ARG A 47 -1.56 4.84 6.54
N ALA A 48 -1.88 4.86 5.25
CA ALA A 48 -2.29 6.10 4.60
C ALA A 48 -3.54 6.59 5.34
N GLU A 49 -3.34 7.38 6.40
CA GLU A 49 -4.35 8.24 6.97
C GLU A 49 -4.72 9.12 5.79
N PHE A 50 -5.90 8.86 5.23
CA PHE A 50 -6.45 9.71 4.21
C PHE A 50 -6.40 11.12 4.77
N SER A 51 -5.70 12.03 4.08
CA SER A 51 -5.65 13.43 4.51
C SER A 51 -7.07 13.98 4.62
N ASP A 52 -7.31 14.98 5.46
CA ASP A 52 -8.63 15.58 5.64
C ASP A 52 -9.31 15.94 4.31
N ASP A 53 -8.53 16.40 3.32
CA ASP A 53 -8.98 16.70 1.95
C ASP A 53 -9.61 15.49 1.22
N VAL A 54 -9.11 14.28 1.47
CA VAL A 54 -9.67 13.03 0.90
C VAL A 54 -10.93 12.64 1.66
N TYR A 55 -10.98 12.85 2.98
CA TYR A 55 -12.21 12.66 3.75
C TYR A 55 -13.31 13.63 3.33
N GLU A 56 -12.99 14.91 3.08
CA GLU A 56 -13.95 15.89 2.57
C GLU A 56 -14.50 15.49 1.20
N LYS A 57 -13.64 14.99 0.30
CA LYS A 57 -14.07 14.48 -1.01
C LYS A 57 -14.99 13.27 -0.88
N LEU A 58 -14.67 12.34 0.02
CA LEU A 58 -15.49 11.15 0.28
C LEU A 58 -16.84 11.53 0.92
N ASP A 59 -16.85 12.47 1.86
CA ASP A 59 -18.07 12.98 2.50
C ASP A 59 -18.96 13.72 1.50
N ALA A 60 -18.37 14.55 0.63
CA ALA A 60 -19.09 15.22 -0.46
C ALA A 60 -19.68 14.22 -1.46
N LEU A 61 -18.97 13.13 -1.77
CA LEU A 61 -19.48 12.07 -2.64
C LEU A 61 -20.65 11.32 -1.97
N SER A 62 -20.48 10.95 -0.71
CA SER A 62 -21.51 10.28 0.10
C SER A 62 -22.79 11.11 0.18
N LYS A 63 -22.67 12.42 0.46
CA LYS A 63 -23.81 13.35 0.47
C LYS A 63 -24.51 13.45 -0.89
N LYS A 64 -23.78 13.41 -2.01
CA LYS A 64 -24.35 13.46 -3.37
C LYS A 64 -25.09 12.19 -3.78
N GLU A 65 -24.69 11.05 -3.24
CA GLU A 65 -25.27 9.74 -3.57
C GLU A 65 -26.36 9.32 -2.57
N LYS A 66 -26.41 9.93 -1.39
CA LYS A 66 -27.45 9.70 -0.38
C LYS A 66 -28.84 9.96 -0.97
N GLY A 67 -29.66 8.92 -1.07
CA GLY A 67 -31.04 8.99 -1.59
C GLY A 67 -31.19 8.67 -3.08
N LYS A 68 -30.10 8.45 -3.84
CA LYS A 68 -30.15 7.88 -5.20
C LYS A 68 -30.14 6.35 -5.22
N GLU A 69 -30.08 5.74 -4.04
CA GLU A 69 -30.02 4.30 -3.84
C GLU A 69 -31.31 3.63 -4.35
N LYS A 70 -31.22 2.84 -5.42
CA LYS A 70 -32.30 1.96 -5.85
C LYS A 70 -32.38 0.77 -4.88
N ARG A 71 -33.32 0.82 -3.93
CA ARG A 71 -33.67 -0.34 -3.09
C ARG A 71 -34.34 -1.39 -3.97
N VAL A 72 -33.60 -2.43 -4.32
CA VAL A 72 -34.13 -3.60 -5.02
C VAL A 72 -34.66 -4.56 -3.96
N THR A 73 -35.98 -4.65 -3.82
CA THR A 73 -36.62 -5.71 -3.05
C THR A 73 -36.68 -6.98 -3.90
N LYS A 74 -36.28 -8.11 -3.30
CA LYS A 74 -36.32 -9.43 -3.94
C LYS A 74 -37.79 -9.80 -4.20
N LYS A 75 -38.11 -10.15 -5.45
CA LYS A 75 -39.42 -10.68 -5.84
C LYS A 75 -39.63 -12.08 -5.28
#